data_AF-A0A976L9P9-F1
#
_entry.id   AF-A0A976L9P9-F1
#
_cell.length_a   1.000
_cell.length_b   1.000
_cell.length_c   1.000
_cell.angle_alpha   90.00
_cell.angle_beta   90.00
_cell.angle_gamma   90.00
#
_symmetry.space_group_name_H-M   'P 1'
#
loop_
_entity.id
_entity.type
_entity.pdbx_description
1 polymer ?
#
loop_
_entity_poly.entity_id
_entity_poly.type
_entity_poly.pdbx_seq_one_letter_code
_entity_poly.pdbx_strand_id
1 'polypeptide(L)'
;QCYHRIALVAHEAGTDGLGRLVVIDHTNNRLGVQVSSLDNWITFVQEHTIAWCVLRPVDALLSQMIEQSALSLAVVRSSARESNERLSVFQDRSCFSSGLAVTRSALAATGVNPAIFFPLQESSPEGILGDNLKRLGVDLPDSFCSPTGLLLSKACIPIAMKIQAFDSRCGIRSAVFEYFDRSLCTRVVDSLSEHSGSKTITLFLNEVADRAVAAFDTAILAIVESDDPDAAPPTDAQSESLRLYSHLVEQWGQQHLSLAQLREEVSQHVVADAIRTLDRKFFSNP
;
A
#
# COMPACT_ATOMS: atom_id res chain seq x y z
N GLN A 1 1.97 1.00 -12.04
CA GLN A 1 2.26 0.86 -10.60
C GLN A 1 1.42 1.88 -9.86
N CYS A 2 0.45 1.41 -9.08
CA CYS A 2 -0.43 2.26 -8.29
C CYS A 2 0.29 2.61 -6.98
N TYR A 3 0.44 3.90 -6.69
CA TYR A 3 1.06 4.37 -5.45
C TYR A 3 -0.06 4.55 -4.42
N HIS A 4 -0.16 3.62 -3.47
CA HIS A 4 -1.36 3.52 -2.61
C HIS A 4 -1.32 4.44 -1.38
N ARG A 5 -0.18 5.05 -1.06
CA ARG A 5 -0.02 5.92 0.12
C ARG A 5 0.97 7.04 -0.15
N ILE A 6 0.62 8.25 0.24
CA ILE A 6 1.46 9.45 0.18
C ILE A 6 1.47 10.06 1.56
N ALA A 7 2.62 10.57 1.97
CA ALA A 7 2.74 11.38 3.17
C ALA A 7 3.69 12.56 2.92
N LEU A 8 3.59 13.59 3.74
CA LEU A 8 4.51 14.73 3.73
C LEU A 8 5.66 14.47 4.69
N VAL A 9 6.87 14.81 4.28
CA VAL A 9 8.05 14.81 5.16
C VAL A 9 8.32 16.26 5.58
N ALA A 10 8.58 16.48 6.86
CA ALA A 10 8.89 17.80 7.40
C ALA A 10 9.99 17.73 8.46
N HIS A 11 10.65 18.87 8.70
CA HIS A 11 11.60 19.03 9.80
C HIS A 11 10.89 19.58 11.05
N GLU A 12 10.83 18.79 12.11
CA GLU A 12 10.32 19.22 13.42
C GLU A 12 11.49 19.46 14.39
N ALA A 13 11.45 20.58 15.11
CA ALA A 13 12.36 20.80 16.24
C ALA A 13 11.79 20.09 17.47
N GLY A 14 12.50 19.09 17.98
CA GLY A 14 12.09 18.40 19.20
C GLY A 14 12.18 19.30 20.43
N THR A 15 11.59 18.84 21.55
CA THR A 15 11.61 19.56 22.83
C THR A 15 13.02 19.77 23.40
N ASP A 16 13.99 19.00 22.91
CA ASP A 16 15.42 19.09 23.20
C ASP A 16 16.19 20.02 22.24
N GLY A 17 15.50 20.69 21.32
CA GLY A 17 16.09 21.59 20.32
C GLY A 17 16.74 20.89 19.13
N LEU A 18 16.72 19.55 19.07
CA LEU A 18 17.26 18.80 17.93
C LEU A 18 16.23 18.67 16.81
N GLY A 19 16.65 19.02 15.59
CA GLY A 19 15.85 18.81 14.39
C GLY A 19 15.71 17.32 14.05
N ARG A 20 14.49 16.88 13.74
CA ARG A 20 14.15 15.52 13.34
C ARG A 20 13.29 15.53 12.09
N LEU A 21 13.47 14.52 11.24
CA LEU A 21 12.57 14.27 10.13
C LEU A 21 11.33 13.52 10.63
N VAL A 22 10.18 14.10 10.36
CA VAL A 22 8.89 13.52 10.69
C VAL A 22 8.06 13.34 9.44
N VAL A 23 7.19 12.35 9.48
CA VAL A 23 6.22 12.05 8.45
C VAL A 23 4.83 12.43 8.95
N ILE A 24 4.20 13.32 8.20
CA ILE A 24 2.85 13.82 8.42
C ILE A 24 1.94 13.10 7.44
N ASP A 25 1.10 12.22 7.98
CA ASP A 25 0.20 11.37 7.21
C ASP A 25 -1.19 11.36 7.85
N HIS A 26 -2.22 11.05 7.08
CA HIS A 26 -3.56 10.86 7.62
C HIS A 26 -3.88 9.36 7.69
N THR A 27 -3.99 8.80 8.89
CA THR A 27 -4.30 7.38 9.05
C THR A 27 -5.80 7.13 9.03
N ASN A 28 -6.22 6.03 8.40
CA ASN A 28 -7.64 5.63 8.27
C ASN A 28 -8.30 5.19 9.62
N ASN A 29 -7.57 5.26 10.73
CA ASN A 29 -7.96 4.71 12.04
C ASN A 29 -8.51 5.75 13.02
N ARG A 30 -9.42 6.65 12.58
CA ARG A 30 -10.12 7.65 13.42
C ARG A 30 -9.22 8.68 14.13
N LEU A 31 -7.89 8.56 14.05
CA LEU A 31 -6.92 9.41 14.76
C LEU A 31 -6.54 10.69 13.98
N GLY A 32 -6.95 10.80 12.71
CA GLY A 32 -6.72 11.99 11.91
C GLY A 32 -5.29 12.10 11.34
N VAL A 33 -4.84 13.34 11.08
CA VAL A 33 -3.45 13.63 10.70
C VAL A 33 -2.54 13.28 11.88
N GLN A 34 -1.57 12.41 11.65
CA GLN A 34 -0.57 11.95 12.59
C GLN A 34 0.81 12.40 12.16
N VAL A 35 1.65 12.66 13.17
CA VAL A 35 3.09 12.88 13.01
C VAL A 35 3.79 11.63 13.54
N SER A 36 4.65 11.03 12.72
CA SER A 36 5.45 9.85 13.08
C SER A 36 6.91 10.08 12.69
N SER A 37 7.83 9.33 13.29
CA SER A 37 9.24 9.41 12.85
C SER A 37 9.37 8.89 11.42
N LEU A 38 10.32 9.45 10.67
CA LEU A 38 10.66 8.94 9.35
C LEU A 38 11.07 7.46 9.39
N ASP A 39 11.79 7.02 10.42
CA ASP A 39 12.21 5.62 10.59
C ASP A 39 11.03 4.65 10.69
N ASN A 40 9.98 5.01 11.44
CA ASN A 40 8.79 4.18 11.57
C ASN A 40 8.07 4.07 10.23
N TRP A 41 7.99 5.16 9.47
CA TRP A 41 7.37 5.15 8.15
C TRP A 41 8.18 4.34 7.14
N ILE A 42 9.51 4.48 7.13
CA ILE A 42 10.40 3.69 6.28
C ILE A 42 10.28 2.21 6.61
N THR A 43 10.25 1.85 7.90
CA THR A 43 10.07 0.46 8.33
C THR A 43 8.75 -0.11 7.81
N PHE A 44 7.64 0.63 8.02
CA PHE A 44 6.33 0.26 7.48
C PHE A 44 6.37 0.04 5.97
N VAL A 45 6.97 0.97 5.22
CA VAL A 45 7.05 0.87 3.76
C VAL A 45 7.89 -0.31 3.32
N GLN A 46 9.02 -0.58 3.97
CA GLN A 46 9.89 -1.72 3.63
C GLN A 46 9.25 -3.08 3.88
N GLU A 47 8.33 -3.18 4.84
CA GLU A 47 7.58 -4.39 5.13
C GLU A 47 6.42 -4.63 4.15
N HIS A 48 5.87 -3.56 3.56
CA HIS A 48 4.61 -3.63 2.83
C HIS A 48 4.71 -3.27 1.34
N THR A 49 5.82 -2.70 0.88
CA THR A 49 5.98 -2.29 -0.52
C THR A 49 7.34 -2.71 -1.10
N ILE A 50 7.33 -3.01 -2.40
CA ILE A 50 8.56 -3.29 -3.17
C ILE A 50 9.32 -2.02 -3.57
N ALA A 51 8.67 -0.85 -3.49
CA ALA A 51 9.26 0.41 -3.93
C ALA A 51 8.69 1.61 -3.18
N TRP A 52 9.52 2.65 -3.06
CA TRP A 52 9.12 3.98 -2.60
C TRP A 52 10.00 5.06 -3.22
N CYS A 53 9.50 6.30 -3.23
CA CYS A 53 10.26 7.46 -3.63
C CYS A 53 9.92 8.66 -2.74
N VAL A 54 10.88 9.58 -2.61
CA VAL A 54 10.71 10.87 -1.95
C VAL A 54 10.82 11.96 -3.00
N LEU A 55 9.78 12.77 -3.09
CA LEU A 55 9.71 13.93 -3.97
C LEU A 55 9.99 15.20 -3.18
N ARG A 56 10.72 16.14 -3.78
CA ARG A 56 10.95 17.47 -3.23
C ARG A 56 10.53 18.54 -4.24
N PRO A 57 9.83 19.60 -3.82
CA PRO A 57 9.62 20.77 -4.65
C PRO A 57 10.95 21.32 -5.21
N VAL A 58 10.95 21.79 -6.46
CA VAL A 58 12.13 22.39 -7.10
C VAL A 58 12.55 23.68 -6.41
N ASP A 59 11.57 24.47 -5.98
CA ASP A 59 11.80 25.70 -5.23
C ASP A 59 12.00 25.38 -3.73
N ALA A 60 13.19 25.70 -3.22
CA ALA A 60 13.58 25.45 -1.84
C ALA A 60 12.80 26.31 -0.83
N LEU A 61 12.46 27.56 -1.17
CA LEU A 61 11.66 28.42 -0.30
C LEU A 61 10.24 27.87 -0.21
N LEU A 62 9.67 27.46 -1.34
CA LEU A 62 8.37 26.81 -1.38
C LEU A 62 8.37 25.50 -0.59
N SER A 63 9.42 24.68 -0.70
CA SER A 63 9.59 23.46 0.12
C SER A 63 9.48 23.78 1.62
N GLN A 64 10.20 24.80 2.09
CA GLN A 64 10.16 25.20 3.50
C GLN A 64 8.77 25.71 3.92
N MET A 65 8.09 26.48 3.06
CA MET A 65 6.73 26.97 3.32
C MET A 65 5.72 25.81 3.41
N ILE A 66 5.84 24.80 2.54
CA ILE A 66 5.00 23.60 2.56
C ILE A 66 5.22 22.83 3.86
N GLU A 67 6.47 22.62 4.26
CA GLU A 67 6.82 21.94 5.52
C GLU A 67 6.21 22.65 6.74
N GLN A 68 6.38 23.97 6.83
CA GLN A 68 5.80 24.77 7.92
C GLN A 68 4.26 24.70 7.93
N SER A 69 3.65 24.76 6.75
CA SER A 69 2.20 24.65 6.60
C SER A 69 1.71 23.28 7.05
N ALA A 70 2.40 22.20 6.67
CA ALA A 70 2.08 20.84 7.05
C ALA A 70 2.18 20.62 8.58
N LEU A 71 3.24 21.13 9.21
CA LEU A 71 3.40 21.06 10.67
C LEU A 71 2.30 21.83 11.41
N SER A 72 1.91 23.00 10.90
CA SER A 72 0.81 23.77 11.48
C SER A 72 -0.52 23.00 11.44
N LEU A 73 -0.78 22.26 10.35
CA LEU A 73 -1.96 21.41 10.21
C LEU A 73 -1.95 20.25 11.22
N ALA A 74 -0.76 19.73 11.56
CA ALA A 74 -0.61 18.65 12.53
C ALA A 74 -0.78 19.12 14.00
N VAL A 75 -0.20 20.26 14.37
CA VAL A 75 -0.26 20.83 15.75
C VAL A 75 -1.68 21.21 16.17
N VAL A 76 -2.52 21.66 15.23
CA VAL A 76 -3.91 22.04 15.51
C VAL A 76 -4.76 20.86 16.01
N ARG A 77 -4.33 19.60 15.80
CA ARG A 77 -5.08 18.41 16.26
C ARG A 77 -4.59 17.79 17.57
N SER A 78 -3.33 17.95 17.97
CA SER A 78 -2.89 17.47 19.30
C SER A 78 -3.57 18.23 20.45
N SER A 79 -4.02 19.47 20.18
CA SER A 79 -4.71 20.36 21.12
C SER A 79 -6.24 20.31 21.06
N ALA A 80 -6.82 19.83 19.95
CA ALA A 80 -8.27 19.82 19.74
C ALA A 80 -8.83 18.39 19.81
N ARG A 81 -9.28 17.97 21.00
CA ARG A 81 -10.30 16.91 21.10
C ARG A 81 -11.57 17.42 20.41
N GLU A 82 -11.96 16.73 19.33
CA GLU A 82 -13.32 16.66 18.78
C GLU A 82 -14.03 17.99 18.45
N SER A 83 -13.93 18.44 17.19
CA SER A 83 -15.01 19.22 16.58
C SER A 83 -15.28 18.74 15.15
N ASN A 84 -16.56 18.45 14.87
CA ASN A 84 -17.04 17.85 13.62
C ASN A 84 -16.83 18.74 12.37
N GLU A 85 -16.64 20.04 12.53
CA GLU A 85 -16.56 20.99 11.40
C GLU A 85 -15.20 20.98 10.68
N ARG A 86 -14.12 20.56 11.34
CA ARG A 86 -12.75 20.51 10.77
C ARG A 86 -12.31 19.14 10.26
N LEU A 87 -13.20 18.14 10.36
CA LEU A 87 -13.05 16.87 9.66
C LEU A 87 -13.26 17.02 8.13
N SER A 88 -13.91 18.11 7.70
CA SER A 88 -14.23 18.41 6.30
C SER A 88 -13.00 18.61 5.39
N VAL A 89 -11.92 19.22 5.89
CA VAL A 89 -10.70 19.54 5.08
C VAL A 89 -9.98 18.29 4.58
N PHE A 90 -10.08 17.17 5.30
CA PHE A 90 -9.50 15.89 4.91
C PHE A 90 -10.54 14.84 4.48
N GLN A 91 -11.81 15.26 4.36
CA GLN A 91 -12.88 14.56 3.64
C GLN A 91 -13.06 15.10 2.23
N ASP A 92 -12.08 15.87 1.72
CA ASP A 92 -12.07 16.32 0.34
C ASP A 92 -12.08 15.10 -0.59
N ARG A 93 -13.28 14.81 -1.11
CA ARG A 93 -13.49 13.68 -2.02
C ARG A 93 -12.69 13.85 -3.31
N SER A 94 -12.25 15.08 -3.64
CA SER A 94 -11.38 15.36 -4.78
C SER A 94 -9.92 14.94 -4.55
N CYS A 95 -9.58 14.27 -3.45
CA CYS A 95 -8.27 13.67 -3.24
C CYS A 95 -8.38 12.14 -3.10
N PHE A 96 -7.56 11.41 -3.87
CA PHE A 96 -7.54 9.94 -3.89
C PHE A 96 -7.20 9.32 -2.53
N SER A 97 -6.36 9.99 -1.75
CA SER A 97 -5.99 9.56 -0.40
C SER A 97 -6.01 10.73 0.56
N SER A 98 -6.21 10.40 1.84
CA SER A 98 -6.23 11.39 2.91
C SER A 98 -4.86 12.05 3.12
N GLY A 99 -3.75 11.33 2.93
CA GLY A 99 -2.41 11.91 2.90
C GLY A 99 -2.21 12.91 1.74
N LEU A 100 -2.89 12.68 0.61
CA LEU A 100 -2.91 13.65 -0.48
C LEU A 100 -3.74 14.90 -0.17
N ALA A 101 -4.86 14.74 0.55
CA ALA A 101 -5.62 15.89 1.05
C ALA A 101 -4.78 16.77 1.99
N VAL A 102 -3.94 16.17 2.85
CA VAL A 102 -2.95 16.90 3.67
C VAL A 102 -1.95 17.63 2.79
N THR A 103 -1.40 16.94 1.78
CA THR A 103 -0.44 17.52 0.83
C THR A 103 -1.02 18.73 0.09
N ARG A 104 -2.22 18.59 -0.47
CA ARG A 104 -2.93 19.66 -1.18
C ARG A 104 -3.27 20.83 -0.25
N SER A 105 -3.68 20.55 0.99
CA SER A 105 -3.98 21.60 1.98
C SER A 105 -2.74 22.40 2.37
N ALA A 106 -1.61 21.72 2.60
CA ALA A 106 -0.34 22.37 2.89
C ALA A 106 0.14 23.25 1.72
N LEU A 107 -0.01 22.76 0.48
CA LEU A 107 0.27 23.52 -0.74
C LEU A 107 -0.61 24.77 -0.83
N ALA A 108 -1.94 24.63 -0.66
CA ALA A 108 -2.87 25.75 -0.75
C ALA A 108 -2.58 26.85 0.29
N ALA A 109 -2.12 26.47 1.49
CA ALA A 109 -1.75 27.41 2.55
C ALA A 109 -0.55 28.30 2.19
N THR A 110 0.29 27.89 1.23
CA THR A 110 1.41 28.71 0.73
C THR A 110 0.98 29.83 -0.22
N GLY A 111 -0.29 29.87 -0.64
CA GLY A 111 -0.80 30.80 -1.65
C GLY A 111 -0.48 30.42 -3.10
N VAL A 112 0.27 29.33 -3.32
CA VAL A 112 0.55 28.78 -4.65
C VAL A 112 -0.67 28.01 -5.16
N ASN A 113 -0.95 28.11 -6.46
CA ASN A 113 -1.99 27.31 -7.10
C ASN A 113 -1.61 25.80 -7.05
N PRO A 114 -2.37 24.95 -6.34
CA PRO A 114 -2.05 23.53 -6.22
C PRO A 114 -2.01 22.81 -7.57
N ALA A 115 -2.72 23.30 -8.60
CA ALA A 115 -2.73 22.70 -9.94
C ALA A 115 -1.32 22.57 -10.57
N ILE A 116 -0.35 23.36 -10.14
CA ILE A 116 1.06 23.25 -10.58
C ILE A 116 1.66 21.89 -10.15
N PHE A 117 1.23 21.35 -9.01
CA PHE A 117 1.66 20.08 -8.45
C PHE A 117 0.81 18.89 -8.90
N PHE A 118 -0.38 19.17 -9.45
CA PHE A 118 -1.32 18.17 -9.97
C PHE A 118 -1.71 18.54 -11.41
N PRO A 119 -0.78 18.39 -12.38
CA PRO A 119 -1.00 18.84 -13.75
C PRO A 119 -1.98 17.96 -14.54
N LEU A 120 -2.35 16.80 -13.98
CA LEU A 120 -3.29 15.88 -14.60
C LEU A 120 -4.69 16.16 -14.05
N GLN A 121 -5.64 16.36 -14.96
CA GLN A 121 -7.05 16.32 -14.62
C GLN A 121 -7.48 14.85 -14.62
N GLU A 122 -7.56 14.25 -13.43
CA GLU A 122 -8.03 12.88 -13.28
C GLU A 122 -9.54 12.89 -13.05
N SER A 123 -10.22 12.01 -13.79
CA SER A 123 -11.67 11.84 -13.71
C SER A 123 -12.00 10.42 -13.30
N SER A 124 -13.20 10.23 -12.78
CA SER A 124 -13.73 8.88 -12.52
C SER A 124 -13.59 8.01 -13.77
N PRO A 125 -13.08 6.77 -13.61
CA PRO A 125 -12.96 5.86 -14.73
C PRO A 125 -14.35 5.51 -15.27
N GLU A 126 -14.47 5.47 -16.60
CA GLU A 126 -15.69 5.05 -17.29
C GLU A 126 -15.67 3.54 -17.60
N GLY A 127 -16.82 3.01 -18.04
CA GLY A 127 -16.96 1.62 -18.45
C GLY A 127 -16.86 0.61 -17.30
N ILE A 128 -16.33 -0.59 -17.59
CA ILE A 128 -16.29 -1.73 -16.66
C ILE A 128 -15.64 -1.36 -15.32
N LEU A 129 -14.51 -0.64 -15.35
CA LEU A 129 -13.82 -0.22 -14.14
C LEU A 129 -14.69 0.70 -13.28
N GLY A 130 -15.32 1.71 -13.89
CA GLY A 130 -16.22 2.63 -13.19
C GLY A 130 -17.42 1.93 -12.56
N ASP A 131 -18.05 1.03 -13.30
CA ASP A 131 -19.19 0.25 -12.81
C ASP A 131 -18.80 -0.69 -11.67
N ASN A 132 -17.63 -1.33 -11.75
CA ASN A 132 -17.10 -2.18 -10.69
C ASN A 132 -16.78 -1.40 -9.42
N LEU A 133 -16.12 -0.23 -9.53
CA LEU A 133 -15.84 0.63 -8.39
C LEU A 133 -17.14 1.05 -7.69
N LYS A 134 -18.18 1.42 -8.45
CA LYS A 134 -19.50 1.73 -7.89
C LYS A 134 -20.13 0.53 -7.15
N ARG A 135 -20.07 -0.68 -7.73
CA ARG A 135 -20.54 -1.92 -7.08
C ARG A 135 -19.78 -2.23 -5.78
N LEU A 136 -18.50 -1.89 -5.75
CA LEU A 136 -17.63 -2.01 -4.59
C LEU A 136 -17.84 -0.90 -3.54
N GLY A 137 -18.76 0.04 -3.79
CA GLY A 137 -19.02 1.18 -2.91
C GLY A 137 -17.90 2.21 -2.92
N VAL A 138 -17.13 2.27 -4.01
CA VAL A 138 -16.14 3.31 -4.29
C VAL A 138 -16.78 4.32 -5.24
N ASP A 139 -17.17 5.46 -4.69
CA ASP A 139 -17.72 6.59 -5.44
C ASP A 139 -16.64 7.65 -5.60
N LEU A 140 -16.06 7.73 -6.80
CA LEU A 140 -15.05 8.74 -7.15
C LEU A 140 -15.76 9.97 -7.73
N PRO A 141 -15.33 11.19 -7.36
CA PRO A 141 -15.90 12.40 -7.95
C PRO A 141 -15.41 12.58 -9.40
N ASP A 142 -16.16 13.38 -10.17
CA ASP A 142 -15.86 13.71 -11.57
C ASP A 142 -14.45 14.27 -11.80
N SER A 143 -13.87 14.88 -10.76
CA SER A 143 -12.49 15.38 -10.77
C SER A 143 -11.83 15.09 -9.42
N PHE A 144 -10.65 14.49 -9.45
CA PHE A 144 -9.82 14.27 -8.28
C PHE A 144 -8.32 14.45 -8.58
N CYS A 145 -7.52 14.45 -7.52
CA CYS A 145 -6.07 14.38 -7.57
C CYS A 145 -5.60 13.05 -7.02
N SER A 146 -4.56 12.48 -7.62
CA SER A 146 -3.90 11.26 -7.20
C SER A 146 -2.38 11.46 -7.03
N PRO A 147 -1.69 10.50 -6.41
CA PRO A 147 -0.22 10.48 -6.37
C PRO A 147 0.46 10.62 -7.73
N THR A 148 -0.18 10.14 -8.80
CA THR A 148 0.36 10.19 -10.16
C THR A 148 0.63 11.63 -10.60
N GLY A 149 -0.26 12.57 -10.24
CA GLY A 149 -0.08 13.99 -10.54
C GLY A 149 1.22 14.55 -9.95
N LEU A 150 1.54 14.21 -8.70
CA LEU A 150 2.78 14.65 -8.04
C LEU A 150 4.02 14.03 -8.69
N LEU A 151 3.96 12.74 -9.03
CA LEU A 151 5.08 12.02 -9.65
C LEU A 151 5.43 12.55 -11.04
N LEU A 152 4.43 13.00 -11.80
CA LEU A 152 4.63 13.55 -13.14
C LEU A 152 4.77 15.09 -13.15
N SER A 153 4.64 15.75 -12.00
CA SER A 153 4.76 17.20 -11.92
C SER A 153 6.21 17.64 -12.12
N LYS A 154 6.40 18.66 -12.96
CA LYS A 154 7.68 19.36 -13.12
C LYS A 154 8.04 20.23 -11.91
N ALA A 155 7.10 20.47 -11.01
CA ALA A 155 7.32 21.23 -9.79
C ALA A 155 8.03 20.41 -8.70
N CYS A 156 8.13 19.08 -8.88
CA CYS A 156 8.81 18.17 -7.98
C CYS A 156 9.94 17.43 -8.69
N ILE A 157 10.98 17.07 -7.93
CA ILE A 157 12.04 16.17 -8.37
C ILE A 157 12.19 15.01 -7.39
N PRO A 158 12.43 13.78 -7.87
CA PRO A 158 12.76 12.66 -7.00
C PRO A 158 14.15 12.88 -6.39
N ILE A 159 14.25 12.84 -5.06
CA ILE A 159 15.51 13.01 -4.32
C ILE A 159 15.99 11.71 -3.66
N ALA A 160 15.09 10.74 -3.50
CA ALA A 160 15.44 9.40 -3.06
C ALA A 160 14.44 8.41 -3.68
N MET A 161 14.92 7.23 -4.01
CA MET A 161 14.11 6.12 -4.47
C MET A 161 14.75 4.83 -3.99
N LYS A 162 13.92 3.89 -3.56
CA LYS A 162 14.35 2.51 -3.32
C LYS A 162 13.41 1.60 -4.07
N ILE A 163 14.01 0.67 -4.80
CA ILE A 163 13.35 -0.53 -5.26
C ILE A 163 14.02 -1.66 -4.48
N GLN A 164 13.25 -2.36 -3.67
CA GLN A 164 13.75 -3.46 -2.86
C GLN A 164 14.21 -4.59 -3.79
N ALA A 165 15.34 -5.21 -3.48
CA ALA A 165 15.71 -6.48 -4.10
C ALA A 165 14.56 -7.47 -3.87
N PHE A 166 14.27 -8.32 -4.85
CA PHE A 166 13.10 -9.20 -4.84
C PHE A 166 12.98 -9.96 -3.50
N ASP A 167 11.95 -9.61 -2.74
CA ASP A 167 11.52 -10.31 -1.55
C ASP A 167 10.23 -11.04 -1.92
N SER A 168 10.25 -12.39 -1.85
CA SER A 168 9.10 -13.22 -2.21
C SER A 168 7.83 -12.81 -1.45
N ARG A 169 7.93 -12.35 -0.20
CA ARG A 169 6.77 -11.94 0.59
C ARG A 169 6.15 -10.67 0.04
N CYS A 170 6.96 -9.65 -0.24
CA CYS A 170 6.51 -8.43 -0.90
C CYS A 170 6.01 -8.70 -2.33
N GLY A 171 6.63 -9.67 -3.02
CA GLY A 171 6.24 -10.15 -4.34
C GLY A 171 4.85 -10.79 -4.33
N ILE A 172 4.58 -11.71 -3.41
CA ILE A 172 3.27 -12.36 -3.22
C ILE A 172 2.20 -11.30 -2.98
N ARG A 173 2.43 -10.41 -2.00
CA ARG A 173 1.49 -9.33 -1.68
C ARG A 173 1.20 -8.48 -2.91
N SER A 174 2.24 -8.01 -3.61
CA SER A 174 2.10 -7.18 -4.79
C SER A 174 1.35 -7.89 -5.92
N ALA A 175 1.61 -9.18 -6.15
CA ALA A 175 0.95 -9.98 -7.17
C ALA A 175 -0.56 -10.13 -6.90
N VAL A 176 -0.96 -10.32 -5.63
CA VAL A 176 -2.37 -10.39 -5.23
C VAL A 176 -3.09 -9.07 -5.53
N PHE A 177 -2.50 -7.93 -5.15
CA PHE A 177 -3.08 -6.61 -5.44
C PHE A 177 -3.15 -6.33 -6.94
N GLU A 178 -2.05 -6.60 -7.67
CA GLU A 178 -1.99 -6.37 -9.11
C GLU A 178 -2.99 -7.22 -9.88
N TYR A 179 -3.17 -8.49 -9.50
CA TYR A 179 -4.18 -9.35 -10.10
C TYR A 179 -5.59 -8.78 -9.90
N PHE A 180 -5.90 -8.32 -8.68
CA PHE A 180 -7.20 -7.72 -8.38
C PHE A 180 -7.42 -6.45 -9.22
N ASP A 181 -6.45 -5.53 -9.25
CA ASP A 181 -6.50 -4.29 -10.02
C ASP A 181 -6.73 -4.55 -11.52
N ARG A 182 -5.96 -5.49 -12.11
CA ARG A 182 -6.13 -5.87 -13.53
C ARG A 182 -7.50 -6.51 -13.80
N SER A 183 -7.99 -7.31 -12.87
CA SER A 183 -9.31 -7.95 -12.99
C SER A 183 -10.44 -6.92 -12.93
N LEU A 184 -10.33 -5.88 -12.09
CA LEU A 184 -11.31 -4.79 -12.04
C LEU A 184 -11.46 -4.05 -13.38
N CYS A 185 -10.40 -3.98 -14.18
CA CYS A 185 -10.42 -3.33 -15.49
C CYS A 185 -11.06 -4.20 -16.58
N THR A 186 -11.12 -5.52 -16.38
CA THR A 186 -11.40 -6.49 -17.47
C THR A 186 -12.59 -7.40 -17.21
N ARG A 187 -12.97 -7.60 -15.95
CA ARG A 187 -14.04 -8.53 -15.54
C ARG A 187 -15.06 -7.80 -14.70
N VAL A 188 -16.32 -8.21 -14.81
CA VAL A 188 -17.41 -7.62 -14.04
C VAL A 188 -17.40 -8.18 -12.61
N VAL A 189 -17.51 -7.31 -11.61
CA VAL A 189 -17.68 -7.71 -10.19
C VAL A 189 -19.11 -8.18 -9.97
N ASP A 190 -19.28 -9.37 -9.43
CA ASP A 190 -20.60 -9.92 -9.11
C ASP A 190 -21.17 -9.28 -7.84
N SER A 191 -22.50 -9.22 -7.75
CA SER A 191 -23.18 -8.46 -6.69
C SER A 191 -22.77 -8.93 -5.29
N LEU A 192 -22.08 -8.06 -4.56
CA LEU A 192 -21.63 -8.27 -3.18
C LEU A 192 -22.77 -7.95 -2.21
N SER A 193 -23.40 -8.96 -1.60
CA SER A 193 -24.34 -8.74 -0.50
C SER A 193 -23.65 -8.47 0.85
N GLU A 194 -22.35 -8.76 0.99
CA GLU A 194 -21.67 -8.72 2.30
C GLU A 194 -20.48 -7.74 2.42
N HIS A 195 -19.93 -7.22 1.31
CA HIS A 195 -18.65 -6.46 1.32
C HIS A 195 -18.78 -5.08 0.69
N SER A 196 -19.89 -4.40 0.98
CA SER A 196 -20.13 -3.05 0.47
C SER A 196 -19.23 -2.04 1.20
N GLY A 197 -18.28 -1.47 0.46
CA GLY A 197 -17.46 -0.33 0.91
C GLY A 197 -15.96 -0.53 0.80
N SER A 198 -15.28 0.52 0.32
CA SER A 198 -13.82 0.58 0.09
C SER A 198 -12.96 0.03 1.24
N LYS A 199 -13.34 0.34 2.49
CA LYS A 199 -12.59 -0.12 3.68
C LYS A 199 -12.67 -1.63 3.87
N THR A 200 -13.84 -2.22 3.68
CA THR A 200 -14.07 -3.66 3.85
C THR A 200 -13.29 -4.45 2.79
N ILE A 201 -13.28 -3.98 1.55
CA ILE A 201 -12.50 -4.57 0.46
C ILE A 201 -11.00 -4.50 0.75
N THR A 202 -10.51 -3.34 1.18
CA THR A 202 -9.10 -3.16 1.53
C THR A 202 -8.68 -4.13 2.64
N LEU A 203 -9.51 -4.31 3.67
CA LEU A 203 -9.25 -5.27 4.75
C LEU A 203 -9.21 -6.71 4.22
N PHE A 204 -10.16 -7.10 3.38
CA PHE A 204 -10.20 -8.44 2.80
C PHE A 204 -8.99 -8.73 1.91
N LEU A 205 -8.60 -7.79 1.04
CA LEU A 205 -7.41 -7.95 0.19
C LEU A 205 -6.13 -8.12 1.03
N ASN A 206 -5.98 -7.31 2.09
CA ASN A 206 -4.87 -7.47 3.02
C ASN A 206 -4.90 -8.83 3.71
N GLU A 207 -6.06 -9.29 4.18
CA GLU A 207 -6.22 -10.60 4.81
C GLU A 207 -5.83 -11.76 3.87
N VAL A 208 -6.23 -11.70 2.60
CA VAL A 208 -5.84 -12.70 1.60
C VAL A 208 -4.34 -12.69 1.37
N ALA A 209 -3.74 -11.52 1.22
CA ALA A 209 -2.29 -11.40 1.02
C ALA A 209 -1.50 -11.88 2.24
N ASP A 210 -1.90 -11.47 3.45
CA ASP A 210 -1.21 -11.83 4.70
C ASP A 210 -1.29 -13.35 4.93
N ARG A 211 -2.43 -13.99 4.63
CA ARG A 211 -2.56 -15.46 4.66
C ARG A 211 -1.65 -16.15 3.65
N ALA A 212 -1.54 -15.62 2.43
CA ALA A 212 -0.67 -16.18 1.41
C ALA A 212 0.81 -16.11 1.82
N VAL A 213 1.23 -15.00 2.45
CA VAL A 213 2.59 -14.84 3.00
C VAL A 213 2.83 -15.84 4.14
N ALA A 214 1.88 -16.00 5.07
CA ALA A 214 2.01 -16.98 6.16
C ALA A 214 2.09 -18.44 5.63
N ALA A 215 1.31 -18.76 4.60
CA ALA A 215 1.36 -20.07 3.94
C ALA A 215 2.72 -20.31 3.27
N PHE A 216 3.27 -19.30 2.60
CA PHE A 216 4.63 -19.34 2.05
C PHE A 216 5.68 -19.62 3.12
N ASP A 217 5.64 -18.89 4.24
CA ASP A 217 6.60 -19.07 5.33
C ASP A 217 6.51 -20.49 5.93
N THR A 218 5.29 -20.98 6.12
CA THR A 218 5.05 -22.35 6.62
C THR A 218 5.60 -23.39 5.65
N ALA A 219 5.38 -23.21 4.34
CA ALA A 219 5.85 -24.13 3.31
C ALA A 219 7.38 -24.15 3.21
N ILE A 220 8.02 -22.99 3.17
CA ILE A 220 9.49 -22.90 3.11
C ILE A 220 10.13 -23.51 4.36
N LEU A 221 9.60 -23.21 5.54
CA LEU A 221 10.10 -23.79 6.79
C LEU A 221 9.98 -25.32 6.74
N ALA A 222 8.81 -25.84 6.36
CA ALA A 222 8.58 -27.28 6.27
C ALA A 222 9.55 -27.97 5.30
N ILE A 223 9.75 -27.40 4.11
CA ILE A 223 10.64 -27.98 3.09
C ILE A 223 12.10 -27.96 3.56
N VAL A 224 12.57 -26.85 4.13
CA VAL A 224 13.96 -26.72 4.59
C VAL A 224 14.23 -27.62 5.79
N GLU A 225 13.33 -27.69 6.76
CA GLU A 225 13.48 -28.57 7.93
C GLU A 225 13.35 -30.05 7.58
N SER A 226 12.65 -30.41 6.50
CA SER A 226 12.53 -31.82 6.09
C SER A 226 13.83 -32.44 5.60
N ASP A 227 14.80 -31.61 5.21
CA ASP A 227 16.15 -32.03 4.81
C ASP A 227 17.11 -32.09 6.02
N ASP A 228 16.68 -31.63 7.21
CA ASP A 228 17.45 -31.70 8.44
C ASP A 228 17.09 -32.99 9.23
N PRO A 229 18.04 -33.94 9.36
CA PRO A 229 17.79 -35.20 10.05
C PRO A 229 17.54 -35.04 11.56
N ASP A 230 17.92 -33.90 12.15
CA ASP A 230 17.77 -33.62 13.59
C ASP A 230 16.57 -32.68 13.88
N ALA A 231 15.77 -32.34 12.86
CA ALA A 231 14.60 -31.50 13.03
C ALA A 231 13.54 -32.14 13.93
N ALA A 232 12.81 -31.29 14.66
CA ALA A 232 11.65 -31.72 15.42
C ALA A 232 10.57 -32.29 14.48
N PRO A 233 9.70 -33.20 14.96
CA PRO A 233 8.60 -33.71 14.15
C PRO A 233 7.71 -32.56 13.65
N PRO A 234 7.28 -32.58 12.38
CA PRO A 234 6.54 -31.48 11.78
C PRO A 234 5.17 -31.33 12.44
N THR A 235 4.73 -30.09 12.56
CA THR A 235 3.34 -29.76 12.91
C THR A 235 2.37 -30.20 11.82
N ASP A 236 1.06 -30.20 12.10
CA ASP A 236 0.04 -30.57 11.11
C ASP A 236 0.10 -29.69 9.85
N ALA A 237 0.30 -28.37 10.03
CA ALA A 237 0.41 -27.41 8.91
C ALA A 237 1.67 -27.63 8.06
N GLN A 238 2.79 -27.96 8.70
CA GLN A 238 4.02 -28.33 7.98
C GLN A 238 3.85 -29.66 7.24
N SER A 239 3.16 -30.63 7.85
CA SER A 239 2.86 -31.93 7.24
C SER A 239 1.98 -31.79 5.98
N GLU A 240 0.98 -30.90 6.04
CA GLU A 240 0.17 -30.54 4.87
C GLU A 240 1.00 -29.87 3.78
N SER A 241 1.87 -28.93 4.15
CA SER A 241 2.78 -28.27 3.21
C SER A 241 3.74 -29.26 2.53
N LEU A 242 4.32 -30.21 3.27
CA LEU A 242 5.17 -31.26 2.71
C LEU A 242 4.41 -32.16 1.73
N ARG A 243 3.13 -32.43 1.97
CA ARG A 243 2.29 -33.16 1.02
C ARG A 243 2.06 -32.35 -0.25
N LEU A 244 1.64 -31.08 -0.10
CA LEU A 244 1.34 -30.19 -1.21
C LEU A 244 2.57 -29.93 -2.10
N TYR A 245 3.74 -29.79 -1.50
CA TYR A 245 5.00 -29.46 -2.19
C TYR A 245 5.97 -30.64 -2.29
N SER A 246 5.47 -31.88 -2.18
CA SER A 246 6.29 -33.11 -2.19
C SER A 246 7.26 -33.19 -3.38
N HIS A 247 6.82 -32.81 -4.58
CA HIS A 247 7.69 -32.79 -5.76
C HIS A 247 8.85 -31.78 -5.64
N LEU A 248 8.64 -30.62 -5.00
CA LEU A 248 9.70 -29.63 -4.77
C LEU A 248 10.67 -30.09 -3.68
N VAL A 249 10.17 -30.78 -2.64
CA VAL A 249 11.01 -31.40 -1.60
C VAL A 249 11.98 -32.41 -2.24
N GLU A 250 11.47 -33.28 -3.11
CA GLU A 250 12.29 -34.27 -3.82
C GLU A 250 13.36 -33.60 -4.70
N GLN A 251 12.97 -32.60 -5.49
CA GLN A 251 13.90 -31.87 -6.35
C GLN A 251 14.93 -31.05 -5.56
N TRP A 252 14.54 -30.49 -4.41
CA TRP A 252 15.42 -29.76 -3.51
C TRP A 252 16.44 -30.69 -2.84
N GLY A 253 16.00 -31.82 -2.27
CA GLY A 253 16.90 -32.81 -1.66
C GLY A 253 17.88 -33.44 -2.64
N GLN A 254 17.51 -33.54 -3.92
CA GLN A 254 18.40 -33.96 -5.02
C GLN A 254 19.29 -32.83 -5.56
N GLN A 255 19.23 -31.62 -4.98
CA GLN A 255 19.96 -30.42 -5.40
C GLN A 255 19.69 -29.99 -6.85
N HIS A 256 18.53 -30.36 -7.40
CA HIS A 256 18.11 -29.93 -8.74
C HIS A 256 17.54 -28.50 -8.75
N LEU A 257 17.09 -28.02 -7.59
CA LEU A 257 16.66 -26.64 -7.38
C LEU A 257 17.65 -25.89 -6.50
N SER A 258 17.91 -24.63 -6.81
CA SER A 258 18.53 -23.70 -5.86
C SER A 258 17.47 -23.14 -4.88
N LEU A 259 17.91 -22.63 -3.72
CA LEU A 259 17.01 -22.03 -2.73
C LEU A 259 16.20 -20.87 -3.32
N ALA A 260 16.79 -20.11 -4.25
CA ALA A 260 16.10 -19.04 -4.95
C ALA A 260 14.98 -19.56 -5.85
N GLN A 261 15.23 -20.64 -6.61
CA GLN A 261 14.22 -21.27 -7.46
C GLN A 261 13.12 -21.92 -6.63
N LEU A 262 13.47 -22.60 -5.54
CA LEU A 262 12.48 -23.17 -4.62
C LEU A 262 11.52 -22.09 -4.08
N ARG A 263 12.06 -20.96 -3.63
CA ARG A 263 11.23 -19.82 -3.15
C ARG A 263 10.31 -19.29 -4.24
N GLU A 264 10.79 -19.20 -5.46
CA GLU A 264 9.97 -18.73 -6.59
C GLU A 264 8.82 -19.70 -6.90
N GLU A 265 9.09 -21.00 -7.00
CA GLU A 265 8.07 -22.02 -7.28
C GLU A 265 6.99 -22.11 -6.20
N VAL A 266 7.39 -22.05 -4.92
CA VAL A 266 6.44 -22.02 -3.79
C VAL A 266 5.62 -20.73 -3.81
N SER A 267 6.27 -19.59 -4.06
CA SER A 267 5.61 -18.28 -4.20
C SER A 267 4.52 -18.31 -5.27
N GLN A 268 4.80 -18.88 -6.45
CA GLN A 268 3.84 -18.96 -7.55
C GLN A 268 2.61 -19.80 -7.18
N HIS A 269 2.81 -20.92 -6.48
CA HIS A 269 1.69 -21.75 -6.01
C HIS A 269 0.80 -21.00 -5.01
N VAL A 270 1.39 -20.36 -3.97
CA VAL A 270 0.58 -19.63 -2.99
C VAL A 270 -0.15 -18.42 -3.60
N VAL A 271 0.46 -17.77 -4.59
CA VAL A 271 -0.20 -16.67 -5.35
C VAL A 271 -1.39 -17.22 -6.13
N ALA A 272 -1.25 -18.36 -6.79
CA ALA A 272 -2.36 -18.99 -7.52
C ALA A 272 -3.55 -19.31 -6.59
N ASP A 273 -3.29 -19.74 -5.36
CA ASP A 273 -4.30 -20.04 -4.35
C ASP A 273 -5.02 -18.78 -3.86
N ALA A 274 -4.25 -17.70 -3.64
CA ALA A 274 -4.80 -16.39 -3.31
C ALA A 274 -5.68 -15.85 -4.44
N ILE A 275 -5.25 -15.97 -5.70
CA ILE A 275 -6.02 -15.60 -6.89
C ILE A 275 -7.37 -16.34 -6.93
N ARG A 276 -7.38 -17.67 -6.74
CA ARG A 276 -8.63 -18.45 -6.69
C ARG A 276 -9.56 -18.01 -5.57
N THR A 277 -9.02 -17.47 -4.49
CA THR A 277 -9.81 -16.91 -3.39
C THR A 277 -10.42 -15.55 -3.77
N LEU A 278 -9.68 -14.69 -4.46
CA LEU A 278 -10.20 -13.43 -5.00
C LEU A 278 -11.29 -13.67 -6.04
N ASP A 279 -11.06 -14.63 -6.96
CA ASP A 279 -12.04 -15.02 -7.97
C ASP A 279 -13.36 -15.43 -7.31
N ARG A 280 -13.35 -16.47 -6.48
CA ARG A 280 -14.56 -16.93 -5.78
C ARG A 280 -15.29 -15.83 -5.02
N LYS A 281 -14.58 -14.80 -4.56
CA LYS A 281 -15.17 -13.70 -3.79
C LYS A 281 -15.77 -12.60 -4.65
N PHE A 282 -15.09 -12.19 -5.73
CA PHE A 282 -15.41 -10.97 -6.47
C PHE A 282 -15.82 -11.19 -7.91
N PHE A 283 -15.40 -12.29 -8.53
CA PHE A 283 -15.54 -12.49 -9.96
C PHE A 283 -16.04 -13.91 -10.26
N SER A 284 -17.09 -14.04 -11.07
CA SER A 284 -17.46 -15.31 -11.65
C SER A 284 -16.27 -15.90 -12.40
N ASN A 285 -16.11 -17.22 -12.33
CA ASN A 285 -15.20 -17.91 -13.24
C ASN A 285 -15.60 -17.54 -14.68
N PRO A 286 -14.64 -17.10 -15.52
CA PRO A 286 -14.91 -16.89 -16.95
C PRO A 286 -15.33 -18.20 -17.64
#